data_AF-G9K7Q2-F1
#
_entry.id   AF-G9K7Q2-F1
#
_cell.length_a   1.000
_cell.length_b   1.000
_cell.length_c   1.000
_cell.angle_alpha   90.00
_cell.angle_beta   90.00
_cell.angle_gamma   90.00
#
_symmetry.space_group_name_H-M   'P 1'
#
loop_
_entity.id
_entity.type
_entity.pdbx_description
1 polymer ?
#
loop_
_entity_poly.entity_id
_entity_poly.type
_entity_poly.pdbx_seq_one_letter_code
_entity_poly.pdbx_strand_id
1 'polypeptide(L)'
;AADVYAFGTVWYELQARDWPFKNQAAEALIWQIGSGEGMKRVLASVSLGKEVTEILSACWAFDLQERPSFPLLMDMLEKLPKLNRRLSHPGHFWKSA
;
A
#
# COMPACT_ATOMS: atom_id res chain seq x y z
N ALA A 1 6.17 10.48 7.27
CA ALA A 1 6.77 9.12 7.23
C ALA A 1 5.86 8.05 7.86
N ALA A 2 5.31 8.27 9.06
CA ALA A 2 4.35 7.34 9.67
C ALA A 2 3.03 7.25 8.86
N ASP A 3 2.48 8.38 8.43
CA ASP A 3 1.24 8.40 7.64
C ASP A 3 1.36 7.68 6.29
N VAL A 4 2.54 7.73 5.67
CA VAL A 4 2.84 7.00 4.41
C VAL A 4 2.85 5.49 4.65
N TYR A 5 3.35 5.04 5.79
CA TYR A 5 3.31 3.64 6.19
C TYR A 5 1.87 3.16 6.48
N ALA A 6 1.10 3.99 7.17
CA ALA A 6 -0.32 3.74 7.42
C ALA A 6 -1.11 3.68 6.10
N PHE A 7 -0.85 4.61 5.18
CA PHE A 7 -1.40 4.57 3.83
C PHE A 7 -1.05 3.26 3.12
N GLY A 8 0.21 2.81 3.16
CA GLY A 8 0.62 1.52 2.59
C GLY A 8 -0.18 0.35 3.13
N THR A 9 -0.57 0.41 4.41
CA THR A 9 -1.40 -0.61 5.05
C THR A 9 -2.83 -0.60 4.52
N VAL A 10 -3.45 0.57 4.37
CA VAL A 10 -4.76 0.73 3.73
C VAL A 10 -4.71 0.31 2.26
N TRP A 11 -3.63 0.67 1.56
CA TRP A 11 -3.43 0.28 0.17
C TRP A 11 -3.35 -1.25 0.03
N TYR A 12 -2.60 -1.93 0.92
CA TYR A 12 -2.57 -3.39 0.95
C TYR A 12 -3.97 -3.96 1.17
N GLU A 13 -4.72 -3.43 2.14
CA GLU A 13 -6.07 -3.90 2.44
C GLU A 13 -6.99 -3.80 1.23
N LEU A 14 -6.92 -2.71 0.46
CA LEU A 14 -7.72 -2.54 -0.76
C LEU A 14 -7.34 -3.56 -1.85
N GLN A 15 -6.05 -3.87 -1.99
CA GLN A 15 -5.55 -4.72 -3.08
C GLN A 15 -5.67 -6.21 -2.76
N ALA A 16 -5.34 -6.61 -1.53
CA ALA A 16 -5.43 -7.98 -1.05
C ALA A 16 -6.84 -8.34 -0.55
N ARG A 17 -7.71 -7.33 -0.32
CA ARG A 17 -9.02 -7.48 0.37
C ARG A 17 -8.87 -8.12 1.76
N ASP A 18 -7.71 -7.92 2.36
CA ASP A 18 -7.28 -8.60 3.57
C ASP A 18 -6.31 -7.72 4.38
N TRP A 19 -6.24 -7.94 5.69
CA TRP A 19 -5.33 -7.23 6.58
C TRP A 19 -4.00 -8.00 6.70
N PRO A 20 -2.84 -7.32 6.73
CA PRO A 20 -1.58 -8.02 6.94
C PRO A 20 -1.53 -8.67 8.33
N PHE A 21 -1.01 -9.89 8.41
CA PHE A 21 -0.82 -10.64 9.67
C PHE A 21 -2.09 -10.91 10.50
N LYS A 22 -3.22 -11.21 9.85
CA LYS A 22 -4.42 -11.66 10.58
C LYS A 22 -4.11 -12.81 11.55
N ASN A 23 -4.81 -12.81 12.67
CA ASN A 23 -4.77 -13.86 13.71
C ASN A 23 -3.42 -14.03 14.42
N GLN A 24 -2.52 -13.04 14.35
CA GLN A 24 -1.30 -13.03 15.17
C GLN A 24 -1.50 -12.26 16.48
N ALA A 25 -0.82 -12.70 17.54
CA ALA A 25 -0.76 -11.98 18.79
C ALA A 25 0.01 -10.65 18.63
N ALA A 26 -0.30 -9.67 19.48
CA ALA A 26 0.30 -8.33 19.39
C ALA A 26 1.83 -8.36 19.48
N GLU A 27 2.39 -9.23 20.32
CA GLU A 27 3.82 -9.42 20.51
C GLU A 27 4.51 -9.92 19.24
N ALA A 28 3.84 -10.85 18.53
CA ALA A 28 4.34 -11.36 17.25
C ALA A 28 4.31 -10.26 16.19
N LEU A 29 3.26 -9.44 16.14
CA LEU A 29 3.16 -8.30 15.24
C LEU A 29 4.27 -7.27 15.48
N ILE A 30 4.49 -6.90 16.75
CA ILE A 30 5.55 -5.96 17.14
C ILE A 30 6.91 -6.47 16.67
N TRP A 31 7.22 -7.75 16.87
CA TRP A 31 8.48 -8.33 16.42
C TRP A 31 8.58 -8.40 14.89
N GLN A 32 7.54 -8.88 14.20
CA GLN A 32 7.55 -9.02 12.75
C GLN A 32 7.68 -7.67 12.03
N ILE A 33 6.99 -6.64 12.51
CA ILE A 33 7.08 -5.27 11.97
C ILE A 33 8.40 -4.62 12.39
N GLY A 34 8.76 -4.72 13.67
CA GLY A 34 9.97 -4.09 14.23
C GLY A 34 11.29 -4.65 13.70
N SER A 35 11.30 -5.90 13.21
CA SER A 35 12.45 -6.50 12.52
C SER A 35 12.53 -6.14 11.03
N GLY A 36 11.48 -5.56 10.45
CA GLY A 36 11.36 -5.27 9.01
C GLY A 36 11.18 -6.51 8.12
N GLU A 37 11.31 -7.71 8.66
CA GLU A 37 11.24 -8.97 7.91
C GLU A 37 9.80 -9.42 7.67
N GLY A 38 8.88 -9.10 8.59
CA GLY A 38 7.47 -9.44 8.46
C GLY A 38 6.85 -8.86 7.19
N MET A 39 7.11 -7.58 6.92
CA MET A 39 6.54 -6.90 5.75
C MET A 39 7.06 -7.48 4.43
N LYS A 40 8.36 -7.82 4.38
CA LYS A 40 8.96 -8.47 3.20
C LYS A 40 8.30 -9.82 2.91
N ARG A 41 8.02 -10.61 3.95
CA ARG A 41 7.32 -11.90 3.79
C ARG A 41 5.89 -11.74 3.32
N VAL A 42 5.16 -10.75 3.85
CA VAL A 42 3.80 -10.43 3.38
C VAL A 42 3.84 -10.13 1.87
N LEU A 43 4.73 -9.23 1.44
CA LEU A 43 4.89 -8.87 0.02
C LEU A 43 5.31 -10.04 -0.86
N ALA A 44 6.17 -10.93 -0.37
CA ALA A 44 6.58 -12.13 -1.11
C ALA A 44 5.47 -13.19 -1.22
N SER A 45 4.53 -13.22 -0.26
CA SER A 45 3.45 -14.22 -0.22
C SER A 45 2.21 -13.82 -1.03
N VAL A 46 2.00 -12.52 -1.23
CA VAL A 46 0.83 -11.99 -1.93
C VAL A 46 1.13 -11.86 -3.43
N SER A 47 0.25 -12.39 -4.28
CA SER A 47 0.37 -12.24 -5.73
C SER A 47 -0.34 -10.95 -6.18
N LEU A 48 0.37 -9.83 -6.10
CA LEU A 48 -0.09 -8.52 -6.58
C LEU A 48 0.65 -8.13 -7.87
N GLY A 49 0.05 -7.21 -8.64
CA GLY A 49 0.72 -6.62 -9.80
C GLY A 49 2.04 -5.95 -9.40
N LYS A 50 2.99 -5.88 -10.35
CA LYS A 50 4.33 -5.33 -10.10
C LYS A 50 4.26 -3.91 -9.53
N GLU A 51 3.50 -3.03 -10.16
CA GLU A 51 3.38 -1.63 -9.78
C GLU A 51 2.74 -1.46 -8.40
N VAL A 52 1.76 -2.32 -8.06
CA VAL A 52 1.13 -2.35 -6.74
C VAL A 52 2.14 -2.76 -5.67
N THR A 53 2.92 -3.81 -5.96
CA THR A 53 3.96 -4.32 -5.07
C THR A 53 5.06 -3.28 -4.83
N GLU A 54 5.46 -2.54 -5.87
CA GLU A 54 6.44 -1.45 -5.77
C GLU A 54 5.95 -0.32 -4.86
N ILE A 55 4.68 0.11 -4.99
CA ILE A 55 4.08 1.12 -4.11
C ILE A 55 4.08 0.62 -2.66
N LEU A 56 3.66 -0.62 -2.42
CA LEU A 56 3.64 -1.18 -1.06
C LEU A 56 5.04 -1.28 -0.46
N SER A 57 6.02 -1.73 -1.25
CA SER A 57 7.42 -1.80 -0.83
C SER A 57 7.95 -0.43 -0.41
N ALA A 58 7.66 0.61 -1.19
CA ALA A 58 8.06 1.98 -0.88
C ALA A 58 7.38 2.53 0.39
N CYS A 59 6.07 2.30 0.55
CA CYS A 59 5.34 2.75 1.74
C CYS A 59 5.79 2.04 3.03
N TRP A 60 6.12 0.76 2.93
CA TRP A 60 6.56 -0.08 4.04
C TRP A 60 8.09 -0.18 4.19
N ALA A 61 8.84 0.72 3.56
CA ALA A 61 10.29 0.79 3.74
C ALA A 61 10.65 0.87 5.23
N PHE A 62 11.64 0.08 5.64
CA PHE A 62 12.04 -0.01 7.04
C PHE A 62 12.70 1.30 7.50
N ASP A 63 13.60 1.84 6.69
CA ASP A 63 14.11 3.19 6.88
C ASP A 63 13.01 4.21 6.54
N LEU A 64 12.74 5.10 7.49
CA LEU A 64 11.75 6.16 7.35
C LEU A 64 12.12 7.21 6.30
N GLN A 65 13.41 7.34 5.96
CA GLN A 65 13.89 8.26 4.92
C GLN A 65 13.72 7.70 3.51
N GLU A 66 13.60 6.37 3.37
CA GLU A 66 13.33 5.72 2.08
C GLU A 66 11.85 5.80 1.69
N ARG A 67 10.96 6.17 2.62
CA ARG A 67 9.53 6.31 2.34
C ARG A 67 9.26 7.57 1.52
N PRO A 68 8.46 7.47 0.44
CA PRO A 68 8.18 8.61 -0.41
C PRO A 68 7.37 9.68 0.33
N SER A 69 7.50 10.93 -0.11
CA SER A 69 6.53 11.97 0.23
C SER A 69 5.18 11.68 -0.43
N PHE A 70 4.08 12.23 0.09
CA PHE A 70 2.77 12.07 -0.55
C PHE A 70 2.71 12.56 -2.01
N PRO A 71 3.34 13.68 -2.42
CA PRO A 71 3.42 14.05 -3.83
C PRO A 71 4.08 12.97 -4.70
N LEU A 72 5.22 12.42 -4.29
CA LEU A 72 5.88 11.35 -5.03
C LEU A 72 5.03 10.08 -5.07
N LEU A 73 4.36 9.74 -3.97
CA LEU A 73 3.43 8.61 -3.91
C LEU A 73 2.23 8.81 -4.86
N MET A 74 1.71 10.04 -4.98
CA MET A 74 0.67 10.36 -5.97
C MET A 74 1.17 10.16 -7.40
N ASP A 75 2.39 10.59 -7.72
CA ASP A 75 3.00 10.34 -9.04
C ASP A 75 3.13 8.84 -9.35
N MET A 76 3.41 8.00 -8.33
CA MET A 76 3.44 6.54 -8.48
C MET A 76 2.05 5.98 -8.77
N LEU A 77 1.01 6.45 -8.05
CA LEU A 77 -0.37 6.03 -8.23
C LEU A 77 -0.92 6.40 -9.62
N GLU A 78 -0.58 7.58 -10.14
CA GLU A 78 -1.02 8.03 -11.47
C GLU A 78 -0.43 7.20 -12.63
N LYS A 79 0.73 6.57 -12.40
CA LYS A 79 1.41 5.68 -13.35
C LYS A 79 0.84 4.26 -13.36
N LEU A 80 -0.06 3.93 -12.43
CA LEU A 80 -0.72 2.62 -12.43
C LEU A 80 -1.44 2.38 -13.76
N PRO A 81 -1.48 1.13 -14.25
CA PRO A 81 -2.19 0.81 -15.47
C PRO A 81 -3.65 1.23 -15.32
N LYS A 82 -4.05 2.20 -16.12
CA LYS A 82 -5.45 2.63 -16.18
C LYS A 82 -6.24 1.47 -16.72
N LEU A 83 -7.19 0.94 -15.94
CA LEU A 83 -8.21 0.07 -16.51
C LEU A 83 -8.81 0.83 -17.70
N ASN A 84 -8.82 0.23 -18.87
CA ASN A 84 -9.65 0.66 -20.00
C ASN A 84 -11.12 0.49 -19.59
N ARG A 85 -11.58 1.33 -18.65
CA ARG A 85 -12.99 1.58 -18.43
C ARG A 85 -13.47 2.18 -19.74
N ARG A 86 -14.28 1.43 -20.48
CA ARG A 86 -15.27 2.08 -21.37
C ARG A 86 -15.86 3.24 -20.57
N LEU A 87 -15.80 4.44 -21.12
CA LEU A 87 -16.29 5.69 -20.53
C LEU A 87 -17.79 5.63 -20.26
N SER A 88 -18.23 4.89 -19.23
CA SER A 88 -19.43 5.27 -18.49
C SER A 88 -18.97 6.30 -17.46
N HIS A 89 -18.93 7.56 -17.91
CA HIS A 89 -18.54 8.73 -17.12
C HIS A 89 -19.13 8.70 -15.70
N PRO A 90 -18.31 8.97 -14.68
CA PRO A 90 -18.76 9.68 -13.50
C PRO A 90 -17.73 10.76 -13.15
N GLY A 91 -17.50 11.71 -14.05
CA GLY A 91 -16.58 12.84 -13.85
C GLY A 91 -17.05 13.88 -12.82
N HIS A 92 -18.05 13.56 -11.99
CA HIS A 92 -18.73 14.55 -11.13
C HIS A 92 -18.97 14.09 -9.68
N PHE A 93 -18.37 13.00 -9.20
CA PHE A 93 -18.71 12.53 -7.84
C PHE A 93 -18.21 13.47 -6.72
N TRP A 94 -17.12 14.21 -6.93
CA TRP A 94 -16.48 15.04 -5.88
C TRP A 94 -16.91 16.51 -5.83
N LYS A 95 -17.78 16.99 -6.74
CA LYS A 95 -18.20 18.40 -6.79
C LYS A 95 -19.55 18.71 -6.13
N SER A 96 -20.08 17.77 -5.34
CA SER A 96 -21.32 17.97 -4.59
C SER A 96 -21.08 17.74 -3.10
N ALA A 97 -20.39 18.68 -2.47
CA ALA A 97 -20.42 18.93 -1.04
C ALA A 97 -20.31 20.43 -0.81
#